data_AF-A0A7T1T885-F1
#
_entry.id   AF-A0A7T1T885-F1
#
_cell.length_a   1.000
_cell.length_b   1.000
_cell.length_c   1.000
_cell.angle_alpha   90.00
_cell.angle_beta   90.00
_cell.angle_gamma   90.00
#
_symmetry.space_group_name_H-M   'P 1'
#
loop_
_entity.id
_entity.type
_entity.pdbx_description
1 polymer ?
#
loop_
_entity_poly.entity_id
_entity_poly.type
_entity_poly.pdbx_seq_one_letter_code
_entity_poly.pdbx_strand_id
1 'polypeptide(L)' 'METGRLLRKVGLRSWHLEAAAWGSIGLCVALWSRAASVDQDERGNAERRALFVSMWAPTLWLMSQSLREFD' A
#
# COMPACT_ATOMS: atom_id res chain seq x y z
N MET A 1 -2.75 -18.98 -15.75
CA MET A 1 -1.89 -18.37 -14.72
C MET A 1 -0.43 -18.29 -15.18
N GLU A 2 -0.15 -17.50 -16.21
CA GLU A 2 1.23 -17.26 -16.68
C GLU A 2 1.85 -16.06 -15.94
N THR A 3 1.02 -15.04 -15.68
CA THR A 3 1.40 -13.77 -15.05
C THR A 3 2.02 -13.94 -13.66
N GLY A 4 1.44 -14.77 -12.77
CA GLY A 4 2.01 -15.02 -11.44
C GLY A 4 3.40 -15.67 -11.48
N ARG A 5 3.62 -16.61 -12.41
CA ARG A 5 4.94 -17.23 -12.65
C ARG A 5 5.94 -16.23 -13.22
N LEU A 6 5.50 -15.35 -14.13
CA LEU A 6 6.35 -14.29 -14.67
C LEU A 6 6.78 -13.34 -13.57
N LEU A 7 5.84 -12.83 -12.75
CA LEU A 7 6.15 -11.95 -11.61
C LEU A 7 7.18 -12.56 -10.66
N ARG A 8 7.04 -13.86 -10.36
CA ARG A 8 8.03 -14.58 -9.53
C ARG A 8 9.38 -14.72 -10.22
N LYS A 9 9.42 -14.97 -11.53
CA LYS A 9 10.68 -15.00 -12.30
C LYS A 9 11.41 -13.66 -12.27
N VAL A 10 10.70 -12.54 -12.19
CA VAL A 10 11.31 -11.20 -12.00
C VAL A 10 11.66 -10.89 -10.54
N GLY A 11 11.48 -11.84 -9.62
CA GLY A 11 11.86 -11.72 -8.21
C GLY A 11 10.78 -11.16 -7.28
N LEU A 12 9.57 -10.88 -7.79
CA LEU A 12 8.46 -10.48 -6.92
C LEU A 12 7.98 -11.66 -6.08
N ARG A 13 7.72 -11.40 -4.80
CA ARG A 13 7.33 -12.38 -3.77
C ARG A 13 6.11 -11.85 -3.03
N SER A 14 5.26 -12.72 -2.47
CA SER A 14 4.05 -12.28 -1.76
C SER A 14 4.38 -11.31 -0.63
N TRP A 15 5.45 -11.59 0.13
CA TRP A 15 5.86 -10.75 1.26
C TRP A 15 6.19 -9.30 0.87
N HIS A 16 6.68 -9.04 -0.35
CA HIS A 16 6.92 -7.66 -0.82
C HIS A 16 5.61 -6.87 -0.89
N LEU A 17 4.54 -7.51 -1.37
CA LEU A 17 3.21 -6.91 -1.47
C LEU A 17 2.53 -6.78 -0.10
N GLU A 18 2.75 -7.74 0.80
CA GLU A 18 2.29 -7.65 2.19
C GLU A 18 2.99 -6.49 2.93
N ALA A 19 4.30 -6.36 2.77
CA ALA A 19 5.07 -5.25 3.34
C ALA A 19 4.61 -3.90 2.75
N ALA A 20 4.35 -3.84 1.45
CA ALA A 20 3.81 -2.64 0.81
C ALA A 20 2.39 -2.29 1.31
N ALA A 21 1.53 -3.29 1.53
CA ALA A 21 0.20 -3.10 2.11
C ALA A 21 0.28 -2.52 3.53
N TRP A 22 1.13 -3.09 4.39
CA TRP A 22 1.42 -2.55 5.72
C TRP A 22 2.02 -1.14 5.66
N GLY A 23 2.94 -0.89 4.74
CA GLY A 23 3.50 0.44 4.48
C GLY A 23 2.44 1.46 4.09
N SER A 24 1.44 1.03 3.29
CA SER A 24 0.29 1.86 2.91
C SER A 24 -0.55 2.28 4.12
N ILE A 25 -0.80 1.36 5.05
CA ILE A 25 -1.50 1.64 6.32
C ILE A 25 -0.66 2.59 7.18
N GLY A 26 0.64 2.31 7.34
CA GLY A 26 1.54 3.15 8.13
C GLY A 26 1.63 4.59 7.58
N LEU A 27 1.74 4.73 6.25
CA LEU A 27 1.79 6.03 5.59
C LEU A 27 0.45 6.78 5.70
N CYS A 28 -0.68 6.08 5.64
CA CYS A 28 -2.00 6.66 5.92
C CYS A 28 -2.06 7.26 7.32
N VAL A 29 -1.69 6.48 8.35
CA VAL A 29 -1.67 6.94 9.75
C VAL A 29 -0.74 8.15 9.91
N ALA A 30 0.48 8.09 9.38
CA ALA A 30 1.43 9.20 9.46
C ALA A 30 0.89 10.49 8.82
N LEU A 31 0.21 10.39 7.67
CA LEU A 31 -0.39 11.54 6.99
C LEU A 31 -1.60 12.10 7.73
N TRP A 32 -2.43 11.25 8.36
CA TRP A 32 -3.50 11.71 9.24
C TRP A 32 -2.97 12.41 10.50
N SER A 33 -1.93 11.87 11.13
CA SER A 33 -1.24 12.53 12.25
C SER A 33 -0.66 13.88 11.83
N ARG A 34 -0.06 13.97 10.63
CA ARG A 34 0.41 15.24 10.06
C ARG A 34 -0.75 16.20 9.83
N ALA A 35 -1.85 15.75 9.22
CA ALA A 35 -3.03 16.59 8.95
C ALA A 35 -3.61 17.21 10.24
N ALA A 36 -3.54 16.49 11.36
CA ALA A 36 -3.95 16.99 12.67
C ALA A 36 -3.01 18.05 13.27
N SER A 37 -1.80 18.22 12.72
CA SER A 37 -0.73 19.07 13.27
C SER A 37 -0.39 20.29 12.39
N VAL A 38 -1.01 20.44 11.22
CA VAL A 38 -0.74 21.53 10.26
C VAL A 38 -1.93 22.46 10.08
N ASP A 39 -1.68 23.67 9.59
CA ASP A 39 -2.71 24.67 9.27
C ASP A 39 -3.62 24.22 8.11
N GLN A 40 -4.79 24.86 7.99
CA GLN A 40 -5.86 24.46 7.05
C GLN A 40 -5.40 24.38 5.58
N ASP A 41 -4.48 25.25 5.15
CA ASP A 41 -3.95 25.27 3.78
C ASP A 41 -3.19 23.98 3.44
N GLU A 42 -2.44 23.43 4.40
CA GLU A 42 -1.67 22.19 4.21
C GLU A 42 -2.46 20.93 4.57
N ARG A 43 -3.43 21.06 5.49
CA ARG A 43 -4.26 19.97 5.99
C ARG A 43 -4.97 19.24 4.86
N GLY A 44 -5.62 19.97 3.95
CA GLY A 44 -6.36 19.35 2.85
C GLY A 44 -5.47 18.52 1.91
N ASN A 45 -4.21 18.94 1.69
CA ASN A 45 -3.25 18.15 0.94
C ASN A 45 -2.83 16.87 1.68
N ALA A 46 -2.63 16.94 3.00
CA ALA A 46 -2.31 15.77 3.82
C ALA A 46 -3.46 14.75 3.84
N GLU A 47 -4.71 15.19 4.04
CA GLU A 47 -5.89 14.33 4.07
C GLU A 47 -6.13 13.62 2.72
N ARG A 48 -6.01 14.33 1.59
CA ARG A 48 -6.13 13.70 0.25
C ARG A 48 -5.10 12.62 0.02
N ARG A 49 -3.85 12.84 0.44
CA ARG A 49 -2.78 11.84 0.33
C ARG A 49 -3.03 10.65 1.26
N ALA A 50 -3.54 10.88 2.47
CA ALA A 50 -3.85 9.83 3.44
C ALA A 50 -4.96 8.90 2.90
N LEU A 51 -6.04 9.47 2.35
CA LEU A 51 -7.11 8.70 1.73
C LEU A 51 -6.59 7.91 0.53
N PHE A 52 -5.88 8.56 -0.39
CA PHE A 52 -5.34 7.91 -1.58
C PHE A 52 -4.42 6.73 -1.24
N VAL A 53 -3.50 6.89 -0.29
CA VAL A 53 -2.56 5.82 0.05
C VAL A 53 -3.28 4.65 0.76
N SER A 54 -4.26 4.92 1.61
CA SER A 54 -4.99 3.87 2.34
C SER A 54 -5.70 2.88 1.41
N MET A 55 -6.17 3.35 0.24
CA MET A 55 -6.89 2.54 -0.74
C MET A 55 -6.01 1.44 -1.34
N TRP A 56 -4.68 1.63 -1.38
CA TRP A 56 -3.76 0.62 -1.90
C TRP A 56 -3.58 -0.57 -0.97
N ALA A 57 -3.82 -0.43 0.34
CA ALA A 57 -3.65 -1.52 1.30
C ALA A 57 -4.43 -2.80 0.94
N PRO A 58 -5.77 -2.76 0.73
CA PRO A 58 -6.52 -3.96 0.36
C PRO A 58 -6.12 -4.52 -1.00
N THR A 59 -5.82 -3.65 -1.98
CA THR A 59 -5.40 -4.08 -3.32
C THR A 59 -4.08 -4.85 -3.28
N LEU A 60 -3.07 -4.28 -2.61
CA LEU A 60 -1.75 -4.90 -2.47
C LEU A 60 -1.84 -6.21 -1.67
N TRP A 61 -2.65 -6.24 -0.62
CA TRP A 61 -2.88 -7.46 0.16
C TRP A 61 -3.52 -8.57 -0.69
N LEU A 62 -4.57 -8.27 -1.45
CA LEU A 62 -5.21 -9.25 -2.32
C LEU A 62 -4.26 -9.76 -3.42
N MET A 63 -3.47 -8.87 -4.02
CA MET A 63 -2.42 -9.27 -4.97
C MET A 63 -1.39 -10.20 -4.31
N SER A 64 -1.04 -9.98 -3.04
CA SER A 64 -0.14 -10.86 -2.30
C SER A 64 -0.73 -12.26 -2.14
N GLN A 65 -2.03 -12.38 -1.83
CA GLN A 65 -2.70 -13.67 -1.70
C GLN A 65 -2.64 -14.44 -3.02
N SER A 66 -2.88 -13.76 -4.14
CA SER A 66 -2.78 -14.38 -5.48
C SER A 66 -1.36 -14.81 -5.83
N LEU A 67 -0.34 -14.06 -5.40
CA LEU A 67 1.06 -14.39 -5.67
C LEU A 67 1.58 -15.52 -4.76
N ARG A 68 1.03 -15.67 -3.56
CA ARG A 68 1.45 -16.67 -2.58
C ARG A 68 1.26 -18.12 -3.05
N GLU A 69 0.35 -18.36 -3.99
CA GLU A 69 0.21 -19.66 -4.66
C GLU A 69 1.46 -20.07 -5.46
N PHE A 70 2.34 -19.12 -5.79
CA PHE A 70 3.54 -19.32 -6.62
C PHE A 70 4.86 -19.15 -5.86
N ASP A 71 4.79 -18.86 -4.56
CA ASP A 71 5.98 -18.66 -3.72
C ASP A 71 6.69 -19.97 -3.38
#